data_AF-A0A7Y1ZQX0-F1
#
_entry.id   AF-A0A7Y1ZQX0-F1
#
_cell.length_a   1.000
_cell.length_b   1.000
_cell.length_c   1.000
_cell.angle_alpha   90.00
_cell.angle_beta   90.00
_cell.angle_gamma   90.00
#
_symmetry.space_group_name_H-M   'P 1'
#
loop_
_entity.id
_entity.type
_entity.pdbx_description
1 polymer ?
#
loop_
_entity_poly.entity_id
_entity_poly.type
_entity_poly.pdbx_seq_one_letter_code
_entity_poly.pdbx_strand_id
1 'polypeptide(L)' 'MNICVFEDDKVHQLAPILLTRPVFDLRTGRRTQGQELSRVLGASTTYAHCRKYLQDWTAAEYNIVV' A
#
# COMPACT_ATOMS: atom_id res chain seq x y z
N MET A 1 -15.50 -0.45 -7.77
CA MET A 1 -15.40 -1.36 -6.60
C MET A 1 -14.47 -0.73 -5.59
N ASN A 2 -14.71 -0.92 -4.29
CA ASN A 2 -13.86 -0.35 -3.24
C ASN A 2 -13.01 -1.46 -2.63
N ILE A 3 -11.70 -1.22 -2.50
CA ILE A 3 -10.78 -2.17 -1.88
C ILE A 3 -10.05 -1.51 -0.73
N CYS A 4 -9.73 -2.30 0.30
CA CYS A 4 -8.86 -1.88 1.40
C CYS A 4 -7.61 -2.75 1.39
N VAL A 5 -6.44 -2.13 1.27
CA VAL A 5 -5.13 -2.80 1.35
C VAL A 5 -4.53 -2.54 2.72
N PHE A 6 -4.04 -3.60 3.39
CA PHE A 6 -3.45 -3.46 4.70
C PHE A 6 -2.18 -4.29 4.86
N GLU A 7 -1.30 -3.85 5.76
CA GLU A 7 -0.11 -4.62 6.16
C GLU A 7 -0.49 -5.63 7.26
N ASP A 8 -0.12 -6.89 7.06
CA ASP A 8 -0.34 -7.95 8.06
C ASP A 8 0.85 -8.08 9.04
N ASP A 9 0.70 -8.97 10.02
CA ASP A 9 1.74 -9.25 11.03
C ASP A 9 3.00 -9.92 10.44
N LYS A 10 3.05 -10.19 9.14
CA LYS A 10 4.22 -10.76 8.45
C LYS A 10 4.97 -9.74 7.62
N VAL A 11 4.54 -8.48 7.64
CA VAL A 11 5.20 -7.37 6.93
C VAL A 11 6.71 -7.35 7.16
N HIS A 12 7.19 -7.69 8.36
CA HIS A 12 8.62 -7.70 8.71
C HIS A 12 9.49 -8.62 7.84
N GLN A 13 8.91 -9.64 7.19
CA GLN A 13 9.63 -10.56 6.31
C GLN A 13 10.17 -9.90 5.04
N LEU A 14 9.64 -8.72 4.67
CA LEU A 14 10.14 -7.93 3.54
C LEU A 14 11.10 -6.83 4.03
N ALA A 15 11.73 -6.98 5.19
CA ALA A 15 12.86 -6.14 5.55
C ALA A 15 14.04 -6.41 4.58
N PRO A 16 14.82 -5.38 4.19
CA PRO A 16 14.77 -3.99 4.65
C PRO A 16 13.90 -3.07 3.78
N ILE A 17 13.34 -3.57 2.68
CA ILE A 17 12.69 -2.72 1.65
C ILE A 17 11.47 -1.95 2.17
N LEU A 18 10.88 -2.41 3.27
CA LEU A 18 9.74 -1.78 3.92
C LEU A 18 10.09 -0.66 4.91
N LEU A 19 11.36 -0.37 5.16
CA LEU A 19 11.72 0.66 6.14
C LEU A 19 11.26 2.06 5.70
N THR A 20 11.16 2.30 4.39
CA THR A 20 10.87 3.63 3.81
C THR A 20 9.49 3.75 3.18
N ARG A 21 8.74 2.65 3.04
CA ARG A 21 7.46 2.65 2.34
C ARG A 21 6.55 1.50 2.79
N PRO A 22 5.23 1.65 2.61
CA PRO A 22 4.29 0.57 2.89
C PRO A 22 4.34 -0.54 1.83
N VAL A 23 3.84 -1.74 2.17
CA VAL A 23 3.85 -2.93 1.28
C VAL A 23 3.20 -2.66 -0.08
N PHE A 24 2.06 -1.98 -0.10
CA PHE A 24 1.33 -1.69 -1.33
C PHE A 24 2.07 -0.70 -2.25
N ASP A 25 3.08 0.01 -1.76
CA ASP A 25 3.95 0.86 -2.57
C ASP A 25 5.21 0.14 -3.08
N LEU A 26 5.41 -1.13 -2.69
CA LEU A 26 6.49 -1.92 -3.27
C LEU A 26 6.26 -2.12 -4.77
N ARG A 27 7.33 -1.93 -5.56
CA ARG A 27 7.26 -2.08 -7.01
C ARG A 27 7.38 -3.55 -7.42
N THR A 28 6.48 -3.97 -8.30
CA THR A 28 6.53 -5.23 -9.04
C THR A 28 6.64 -4.91 -10.52
N GLY A 29 7.88 -4.77 -11.00
CA GLY A 29 8.17 -4.28 -12.34
C GLY A 29 7.85 -2.77 -12.48
N ARG A 30 6.96 -2.41 -13.41
CA ARG A 30 6.63 -1.00 -13.69
C ARG A 30 5.62 -0.39 -12.71
N ARG A 31 4.77 -1.22 -12.09
CA ARG A 31 3.69 -0.80 -11.18
C ARG A 31 4.02 -1.13 -9.73
N THR A 32 3.34 -0.49 -8.80
CA THR A 32 3.32 -0.90 -7.39
C THR A 32 2.34 -2.05 -7.18
N GLN A 33 2.48 -2.77 -6.05
CA GLN A 33 1.52 -3.80 -5.68
C GLN A 33 0.10 -3.25 -5.56
N GLY A 34 -0.08 -2.06 -4.98
CA GLY A 34 -1.38 -1.39 -4.87
C GLY A 34 -1.97 -1.06 -6.24
N GLN A 35 -1.17 -0.51 -7.16
CA GLN A 35 -1.62 -0.25 -8.53
C GLN A 35 -2.08 -1.52 -9.24
N GLU A 36 -1.36 -2.62 -9.03
CA GLU A 36 -1.68 -3.87 -9.70
C GLU A 36 -2.89 -4.58 -9.10
N LEU A 37 -3.07 -4.51 -7.78
CA LEU A 37 -4.29 -4.92 -7.11
C LEU A 37 -5.51 -4.12 -7.61
N SER A 38 -5.41 -2.79 -7.67
CA SER A 38 -6.51 -1.96 -8.17
C SER A 38 -6.86 -2.26 -9.63
N ARG A 39 -5.86 -2.54 -10.48
CA ARG A 39 -6.08 -2.93 -11.88
C ARG A 39 -6.79 -4.27 -11.99
N VAL A 40 -6.31 -5.30 -11.29
CA VAL A 40 -6.86 -6.65 -11.37
C VAL A 40 -8.27 -6.73 -10.78
N LEU A 41 -8.52 -5.99 -9.71
CA LEU A 41 -9.81 -6.00 -9.01
C LEU A 41 -10.82 -4.96 -9.56
N GLY A 42 -10.41 -4.11 -10.52
CA GLY A 42 -11.28 -3.04 -11.03
C GLY A 42 -11.68 -2.03 -9.94
N ALA A 43 -10.74 -1.70 -9.06
CA ALA A 43 -10.99 -0.80 -7.94
C ALA A 43 -11.02 0.66 -8.40
N SER A 44 -12.10 1.37 -8.04
CA SER A 44 -12.28 2.80 -8.26
C SER A 44 -11.79 3.62 -7.07
N THR A 45 -11.83 3.03 -5.88
CA THR A 45 -11.42 3.65 -4.62
C THR A 45 -10.60 2.65 -3.83
N THR A 46 -9.44 3.09 -3.36
CA THR A 46 -8.52 2.31 -2.55
C THR A 46 -8.44 2.97 -1.18
N TYR A 47 -8.57 2.18 -0.12
CA TYR A 47 -8.27 2.53 1.26
C TYR A 47 -6.99 1.80 1.65
N ALA A 48 -6.20 2.37 2.57
CA ALA A 48 -4.97 1.72 3.00
C ALA A 48 -4.85 1.68 4.53
N HIS A 49 -4.22 0.64 5.07
CA HIS A 49 -3.79 0.65 6.46
C HIS A 49 -2.35 0.15 6.55
N CYS A 50 -1.47 0.98 7.10
CA CYS A 50 -0.06 0.66 7.24
C CYS A 50 0.45 1.00 8.63
N ARG A 51 1.71 0.64 8.89
CA ARG A 51 2.43 0.98 10.12
C ARG A 51 2.31 2.47 10.44
N LYS A 52 2.03 2.78 11.71
CA LYS A 52 1.69 4.11 12.21
C LYS A 52 2.60 5.24 11.72
N TYR A 53 3.91 5.01 11.72
CA TYR A 53 4.89 6.04 11.31
C TYR A 53 4.88 6.36 9.81
N LEU A 54 4.22 5.54 8.98
CA LEU A 54 4.05 5.76 7.54
C LEU A 54 2.68 6.34 7.18
N GLN A 55 1.72 6.38 8.12
CA GLN A 55 0.34 6.76 7.83
C GLN A 55 0.24 8.19 7.31
N ASP A 56 0.89 9.13 8.00
CA ASP A 56 0.87 10.56 7.64
C ASP A 56 1.45 10.79 6.24
N TRP A 57 2.58 10.15 5.94
CA TRP A 57 3.21 10.24 4.62
C TRP A 57 2.35 9.60 3.53
N THR A 58 1.77 8.44 3.81
CA THR A 58 0.91 7.71 2.86
C THR A 58 -0.36 8.51 2.52
N ALA A 59 -0.99 9.11 3.52
CA ALA A 59 -2.19 9.92 3.34
C ALA A 59 -1.90 11.16 2.46
N ALA A 60 -0.74 11.79 2.67
CA ALA A 60 -0.32 12.93 1.88
C ALA A 60 -0.02 12.58 0.42
N GLU A 61 0.65 11.46 0.16
CA GLU A 61 1.15 11.09 -1.17
C GLU A 61 0.07 10.52 -2.09
N TYR A 62 -0.82 9.66 -1.58
CA TYR A 62 -1.71 8.88 -2.45
C TYR A 62 -3.16 9.37 -2.51
N ASN A 63 -3.53 10.40 -1.73
CA ASN A 63 -4.93 10.85 -1.58
C ASN A 63 -5.87 9.66 -1.26
N ILE A 64 -5.35 8.73 -0.45
CA ILE A 64 -6.02 7.54 0.07
C ILE A 64 -6.40 7.84 1.51
N VAL A 65 -7.56 7.36 1.95
CA VAL A 65 -7.91 7.36 3.38
C VAL A 65 -7.09 6.27 4.07
N VAL A 66 -6.28 6.67 5.05
CA VAL A 66 -5.38 5.81 5.85
C VAL A 66 -5.88 5.68 7.28
#